data_AF-A0A717CLP0-F1
#
_entry.id   AF-A0A717CLP0-F1
#
_cell.length_a   1.000
_cell.length_b   1.000
_cell.length_c   1.000
_cell.angle_alpha   90.00
_cell.angle_beta   90.00
_cell.angle_gamma   90.00
#
_symmetry.space_group_name_H-M   'P 1'
#
loop_
_entity.id
_entity.type
_entity.pdbx_description
1 polymer ?
#
loop_
_entity_poly.entity_id
_entity_poly.type
_entity_poly.pdbx_seq_one_letter_code
_entity_poly.pdbx_strand_id
1 'polypeptide(L)'
;MSSEESITESVKQALKERVANPLWGYIILSWVGFNWKSIAIMCLSEASVVTRIQQITSTEDFYLKTLCYPVGLGFILATFFPYFSNLVTLLQIKATAWRARQKVEAENLEESARLTSKLKIEKQKNLIEREKEDTSNLKSQAEKLATDVDNLNAEIGKLENQKKHLSRELDFLQQDVMSIEDLISKLVADECSIDEYRSELKKLVSPEIMMQARNRKNLPSLFGRKI
;
A
#
# COMPACT_ATOMS: atom_id res chain seq x y z
N MET A 1 60.54 22.78 -54.70
CA MET A 1 59.57 22.02 -53.89
C MET A 1 59.47 20.62 -54.48
N SER A 2 60.59 19.90 -54.44
CA SER A 2 61.00 18.97 -55.49
C SER A 2 61.23 17.59 -54.89
N SER A 3 60.41 16.62 -55.29
CA SER A 3 60.62 15.16 -55.17
C SER A 3 60.74 14.56 -53.76
N GLU A 4 61.48 15.16 -52.83
CA GLU A 4 61.71 14.64 -51.47
C GLU A 4 60.44 14.63 -50.62
N GLU A 5 59.62 15.68 -50.69
CA GLU A 5 58.30 15.73 -50.03
C GLU A 5 57.32 14.69 -50.59
N SER A 6 57.41 14.38 -51.89
CA SER A 6 56.57 13.34 -52.53
C SER A 6 56.98 11.93 -52.11
N ILE A 7 58.28 11.67 -52.01
CA ILE A 7 58.82 10.37 -51.57
C ILE A 7 58.49 10.14 -50.10
N THR A 8 58.65 11.14 -49.25
CA THR A 8 58.34 11.03 -47.82
C THR A 8 56.85 10.77 -47.57
N GLU A 9 55.95 11.45 -48.27
CA GLU A 9 54.51 11.16 -48.18
C GLU A 9 54.14 9.78 -48.73
N SER A 10 54.78 9.33 -49.82
CA SER A 10 54.59 7.98 -50.37
C SER A 10 55.02 6.88 -49.39
N VAL A 11 56.17 7.07 -48.72
CA VAL A 11 56.67 6.14 -47.69
C VAL A 11 55.76 6.15 -46.47
N LYS A 12 55.33 7.33 -46.01
CA LYS A 12 54.42 7.48 -44.88
C LYS A 12 53.07 6.83 -45.15
N GLN A 13 52.54 6.96 -46.37
CA GLN A 13 51.31 6.30 -46.78
C GLN A 13 51.47 4.77 -46.81
N ALA A 14 52.55 4.26 -47.43
CA ALA A 14 52.82 2.82 -47.46
C ALA A 14 53.02 2.23 -46.05
N LEU A 15 53.64 2.97 -45.14
CA LEU A 15 53.77 2.58 -43.73
C LEU A 15 52.43 2.63 -43.01
N LYS A 16 51.60 3.65 -43.25
CA LYS A 16 50.27 3.78 -42.65
C LYS A 16 49.35 2.62 -43.06
N GLU A 17 49.35 2.24 -44.34
CA GLU A 17 48.57 1.11 -44.84
C GLU A 17 49.03 -0.22 -44.25
N ARG A 18 50.33 -0.40 -44.03
CA ARG A 18 50.88 -1.61 -43.42
C ARG A 18 50.61 -1.67 -41.92
N VAL A 19 50.80 -0.58 -41.18
CA VAL A 19 50.51 -0.52 -39.73
C VAL A 19 49.00 -0.61 -39.45
N ALA A 20 48.15 -0.17 -40.39
CA ALA A 20 46.71 -0.34 -40.29
C ALA A 20 46.28 -1.82 -40.42
N ASN A 21 47.11 -2.68 -41.01
CA ASN A 21 46.83 -4.11 -41.08
C ASN A 21 47.36 -4.82 -39.80
N PRO A 22 46.48 -5.47 -39.02
CA PRO A 22 46.86 -6.16 -37.79
C PRO A 22 48.01 -7.16 -37.99
N LEU A 23 48.07 -7.86 -39.13
CA LEU A 23 49.10 -8.84 -39.45
C LEU A 23 50.52 -8.25 -39.33
N TRP A 24 50.75 -7.07 -39.91
CA TRP A 24 52.05 -6.42 -39.87
C TRP A 24 52.40 -5.92 -38.48
N GLY A 25 51.41 -5.48 -37.71
CA GLY A 25 51.61 -5.13 -36.30
C GLY A 25 52.19 -6.29 -35.49
N TYR A 26 51.61 -7.49 -35.61
CA TYR A 26 52.11 -8.68 -34.91
C TYR A 26 53.45 -9.18 -35.45
N ILE A 27 53.69 -9.09 -36.76
CA ILE A 27 54.98 -9.47 -37.36
C ILE A 27 56.10 -8.53 -36.90
N ILE A 28 55.86 -7.21 -36.87
CA ILE A 28 56.83 -6.23 -36.38
C ILE A 28 57.07 -6.43 -34.87
N LEU A 29 56.00 -6.60 -34.08
CA LEU A 29 56.12 -6.84 -32.63
C LEU A 29 56.91 -8.12 -32.32
N SER A 30 56.60 -9.20 -33.03
CA SER A 30 57.31 -10.47 -32.96
C SER A 30 58.78 -10.32 -33.38
N TRP A 31 59.05 -9.59 -34.47
CA TRP A 31 60.41 -9.34 -34.94
C TRP A 31 61.25 -8.55 -33.94
N VAL A 32 60.72 -7.45 -33.40
CA VAL A 32 61.39 -6.69 -32.35
C VAL A 32 61.60 -7.55 -31.11
N GLY A 33 60.60 -8.36 -30.74
CA GLY A 33 60.66 -9.26 -29.60
C GLY A 33 61.72 -10.37 -29.71
N PHE A 34 61.97 -10.91 -30.90
CA PHE A 34 63.00 -11.92 -31.14
C PHE A 34 64.40 -11.32 -31.37
N ASN A 35 64.44 -10.16 -32.04
CA ASN A 35 65.69 -9.48 -32.39
C ASN A 35 66.11 -8.44 -31.35
N TRP A 36 65.49 -8.42 -30.17
CA TRP A 36 65.73 -7.42 -29.13
C TRP A 36 67.20 -7.33 -28.72
N LYS A 37 67.92 -8.47 -28.67
CA LYS A 37 69.36 -8.50 -28.38
C LYS A 37 70.18 -7.83 -29.47
N SER A 38 69.87 -8.10 -30.74
CA SER A 38 70.53 -7.48 -31.89
C SER A 38 70.26 -5.97 -31.94
N ILE A 39 69.03 -5.54 -31.65
CA ILE A 39 68.66 -4.13 -31.54
C ILE A 39 69.41 -3.47 -30.38
N ALA A 40 69.44 -4.11 -29.20
CA ALA A 40 70.17 -3.60 -28.04
C ALA A 40 71.67 -3.51 -28.31
N ILE A 41 72.28 -4.51 -28.94
CA ILE A 41 73.69 -4.47 -29.34
C ILE A 41 73.92 -3.37 -30.36
N MET A 42 73.03 -3.14 -31.33
CA MET A 42 73.18 -2.12 -32.39
C MET A 42 72.88 -0.68 -31.93
N CYS A 43 72.12 -0.49 -30.85
CA CYS A 43 71.83 0.83 -30.29
C CYS A 43 72.68 1.19 -29.06
N LEU A 44 72.97 0.25 -28.15
CA LEU A 44 73.59 0.53 -26.84
C LEU A 44 75.05 0.08 -26.68
N SER A 45 75.58 -0.82 -27.52
CA SER A 45 76.98 -1.25 -27.44
C SER A 45 77.98 -0.12 -27.77
N GLU A 46 79.03 0.00 -26.96
CA GLU A 46 80.16 0.92 -27.17
C GLU A 46 81.20 0.40 -28.19
N ALA A 47 81.00 -0.81 -28.73
CA ALA A 47 81.89 -1.41 -29.72
C ALA A 47 81.83 -0.69 -31.09
N SER A 48 82.89 -0.82 -31.89
CA SER A 48 82.89 -0.28 -33.26
C SER A 48 81.74 -0.88 -34.09
N VAL A 49 81.18 -0.10 -35.03
CA VAL A 49 80.04 -0.52 -35.87
C VAL A 49 80.31 -1.85 -36.57
N VAL A 50 81.55 -2.06 -37.04
CA VAL A 50 81.99 -3.30 -37.70
C VAL A 50 81.94 -4.49 -36.73
N THR A 51 82.44 -4.31 -35.50
CA THR A 51 82.41 -5.35 -34.46
C THR A 51 80.98 -5.74 -34.08
N ARG A 52 80.06 -4.77 -34.03
CA ARG A 52 78.63 -5.01 -33.70
C ARG A 52 77.94 -5.86 -34.77
N ILE A 53 78.18 -5.55 -36.06
CA ILE A 53 77.63 -6.32 -37.17
C ILE A 53 78.19 -7.75 -37.15
N GLN A 54 79.50 -7.90 -36.95
CA GLN A 54 80.13 -9.22 -36.90
C GLN A 54 79.64 -10.06 -35.72
N GLN A 55 79.40 -9.45 -34.56
CA GLN A 55 78.78 -10.11 -33.40
C GLN A 55 77.37 -10.62 -33.69
N ILE A 56 76.56 -9.85 -34.43
CA ILE A 56 75.20 -10.23 -34.78
C ILE A 56 75.19 -11.34 -35.85
N THR A 57 76.03 -11.22 -36.88
CA THR A 57 76.11 -12.14 -38.02
C THR A 57 76.74 -13.49 -37.67
N SER A 58 77.58 -13.56 -36.65
CA SER A 58 78.23 -14.82 -36.22
C SER A 58 77.29 -15.78 -35.47
N THR A 59 76.01 -15.44 -35.33
CA THR A 59 75.01 -16.29 -34.67
C THR A 59 74.59 -17.44 -35.58
N GLU A 60 74.67 -18.68 -35.08
CA GLU A 60 74.18 -19.87 -35.80
C GLU A 60 72.70 -19.74 -36.16
N ASP A 61 72.36 -20.06 -37.41
CA ASP A 61 71.03 -19.93 -38.01
C ASP A 61 70.45 -18.51 -37.95
N PHE A 62 71.31 -17.50 -38.18
CA PHE A 62 70.96 -16.08 -38.14
C PHE A 62 69.66 -15.77 -38.89
N TYR A 63 69.51 -16.21 -40.14
CA TYR A 63 68.33 -15.91 -40.95
C TYR A 63 67.04 -16.57 -40.43
N LEU A 64 67.13 -17.81 -39.94
CA LEU A 64 65.99 -18.54 -39.41
C LEU A 64 65.49 -17.88 -38.11
N LYS A 65 66.40 -17.56 -37.18
CA LYS A 65 66.13 -16.91 -35.88
C LYS A 65 65.70 -15.46 -35.99
N THR A 66 66.30 -14.72 -36.90
CA THR A 66 66.08 -13.27 -37.06
C THR A 66 64.84 -12.98 -37.90
N LEU A 67 64.53 -13.81 -38.91
CA LEU A 67 63.51 -13.51 -39.91
C LEU A 67 62.38 -14.54 -39.97
N CYS A 68 62.69 -15.84 -40.08
CA CYS A 68 61.66 -16.86 -40.27
C CYS A 68 60.79 -17.11 -39.02
N TYR A 69 61.40 -17.30 -37.84
CA TYR A 69 60.65 -17.52 -36.59
C TYR A 69 59.74 -16.33 -36.24
N PRO A 70 60.19 -15.07 -36.35
CA PRO A 70 59.33 -13.94 -35.99
C PRO A 70 58.18 -13.71 -36.96
N VAL A 71 58.38 -13.95 -38.26
CA VAL A 71 57.31 -13.91 -39.26
C VAL A 71 56.29 -15.02 -39.02
N GLY A 72 56.76 -16.25 -38.76
CA GLY A 72 55.89 -17.37 -38.42
C GLY A 72 55.06 -17.13 -37.17
N LEU A 73 55.69 -16.69 -36.08
CA LEU A 73 54.98 -16.36 -34.83
C LEU A 73 54.05 -15.16 -34.99
N GLY A 74 54.45 -14.12 -35.72
CA GLY A 74 53.62 -12.97 -36.01
C GLY A 74 52.35 -13.36 -36.77
N PHE A 75 52.46 -14.25 -37.77
CA PHE A 75 51.33 -14.78 -38.51
C PHE A 75 50.39 -15.64 -37.64
N ILE A 76 50.96 -16.49 -36.79
CA ILE A 76 50.21 -17.28 -35.80
C ILE A 76 49.43 -16.33 -34.89
N LEU A 77 50.10 -15.38 -34.24
CA LEU A 77 49.45 -14.41 -33.36
C LEU A 77 48.35 -13.63 -34.07
N ALA A 78 48.59 -13.17 -35.29
CA ALA A 78 47.60 -12.40 -36.03
C ALA A 78 46.36 -13.22 -36.42
N THR A 79 46.51 -14.53 -36.61
CA THR A 79 45.41 -15.46 -36.87
C THR A 79 44.66 -15.81 -35.58
N PHE A 80 45.38 -16.07 -34.48
CA PHE A 80 44.77 -16.51 -33.21
C PHE A 80 44.18 -15.38 -32.36
N PHE A 81 44.75 -14.17 -32.44
CA PHE A 81 44.31 -13.01 -31.66
C PHE A 81 42.84 -12.61 -31.88
N PRO A 82 42.27 -12.59 -33.10
CA PRO A 82 40.84 -12.31 -33.26
C PRO A 82 39.95 -13.34 -32.54
N TYR A 83 40.34 -14.61 -32.51
CA TYR A 83 39.60 -15.64 -31.77
C TYR A 83 39.71 -15.43 -30.25
N PHE A 84 40.89 -15.04 -29.75
CA PHE A 84 41.08 -14.68 -28.35
C PHE A 84 40.23 -13.46 -27.96
N SER A 85 40.21 -12.42 -28.80
CA SER A 85 39.37 -11.24 -28.62
C SER A 85 37.88 -11.59 -28.58
N ASN A 86 37.42 -12.49 -29.45
CA ASN A 86 36.04 -12.99 -29.44
C ASN A 86 35.72 -13.73 -28.14
N LEU A 87 36.63 -14.56 -27.62
CA LEU A 87 36.45 -15.24 -26.35
C LEU A 87 36.28 -14.24 -25.18
N VAL A 88 37.16 -13.23 -25.11
CA VAL A 88 37.08 -12.17 -24.09
C VAL A 88 35.76 -11.40 -24.22
N THR A 89 35.35 -11.08 -25.45
CA THR A 89 34.08 -10.37 -25.71
C THR A 89 32.87 -11.19 -25.26
N LEU A 90 32.84 -12.50 -25.52
CA LEU A 90 31.77 -13.39 -25.06
C LEU A 90 31.70 -13.44 -23.52
N LEU A 91 32.86 -13.52 -22.86
CA LEU A 91 32.94 -13.48 -21.39
C LEU A 91 32.42 -12.14 -20.85
N GLN A 92 32.80 -11.03 -21.48
CA GLN A 92 32.32 -9.69 -21.10
C GLN A 92 30.81 -9.55 -21.28
N ILE A 93 30.26 -9.96 -22.43
CA ILE A 93 28.81 -9.94 -22.69
C ILE A 93 28.06 -10.80 -21.68
N LYS A 94 28.56 -12.00 -21.39
CA LYS A 94 27.95 -12.89 -20.39
C LYS A 94 28.00 -12.24 -19.00
N ALA A 95 29.12 -11.63 -18.62
CA ALA A 95 29.28 -10.98 -17.34
C ALA A 95 28.37 -9.73 -17.20
N THR A 96 28.24 -8.91 -18.24
CA THR A 96 27.33 -7.74 -18.22
C THR A 96 25.87 -8.16 -18.23
N ALA A 97 25.50 -9.18 -19.03
CA ALA A 97 24.14 -9.74 -19.02
C ALA A 97 23.78 -10.33 -17.65
N TRP A 98 24.70 -11.03 -16.99
CA TRP A 98 24.49 -11.54 -15.64
C TRP A 98 24.25 -10.41 -14.62
N ARG A 99 25.07 -9.35 -14.65
CA ARG A 99 24.87 -8.18 -13.78
C ARG A 99 23.55 -7.46 -14.05
N ALA A 100 23.16 -7.31 -15.32
CA ALA A 100 21.90 -6.70 -15.70
C ALA A 100 20.71 -7.51 -15.18
N ARG A 101 20.75 -8.85 -15.30
CA ARG A 101 19.72 -9.74 -14.75
C ARG A 101 19.58 -9.61 -13.24
N GLN A 102 20.70 -9.57 -12.50
CA GLN A 102 20.66 -9.39 -11.04
C GLN A 102 20.03 -8.05 -10.63
N LYS A 103 20.33 -6.97 -11.36
CA LYS A 103 19.74 -5.66 -11.08
C LYS A 103 18.23 -5.67 -11.32
N VAL A 104 17.77 -6.22 -12.44
CA VAL A 104 16.34 -6.35 -12.76
C VAL A 104 15.62 -7.23 -11.73
N GLU A 105 16.22 -8.34 -11.32
CA GLU A 105 15.65 -9.22 -10.31
C GLU A 105 15.52 -8.53 -8.95
N ALA A 106 16.53 -7.76 -8.54
CA ALA A 106 16.48 -6.96 -7.32
C ALA A 106 15.39 -5.86 -7.38
N GLU A 107 15.30 -5.14 -8.51
CA GLU A 107 14.26 -4.11 -8.73
C GLU A 107 12.85 -4.73 -8.73
N ASN A 108 12.66 -5.88 -9.40
CA ASN A 108 11.39 -6.60 -9.40
C ASN A 108 11.00 -7.08 -8.00
N LEU A 109 11.96 -7.57 -7.22
CA LEU A 109 11.72 -8.01 -5.84
C LEU A 109 11.31 -6.83 -4.96
N GLU A 110 12.00 -5.70 -5.07
CA GLU A 110 11.64 -4.45 -4.38
C GLU A 110 10.26 -3.94 -4.81
N GLU A 111 9.95 -3.94 -6.10
CA GLU A 111 8.65 -3.54 -6.62
C GLU A 111 7.53 -4.45 -6.11
N SER A 112 7.73 -5.77 -6.14
CA SER A 112 6.76 -6.73 -5.61
C SER A 112 6.51 -6.54 -4.10
N ALA A 113 7.57 -6.25 -3.33
CA ALA A 113 7.48 -5.94 -1.92
C ALA A 113 6.72 -4.63 -1.68
N ARG A 114 6.96 -3.61 -2.52
CA ARG A 114 6.25 -2.32 -2.48
C ARG A 114 4.77 -2.43 -2.86
N LEU A 115 4.43 -3.26 -3.85
CA LEU A 115 3.04 -3.53 -4.22
C LEU A 115 2.32 -4.27 -3.09
N THR A 116 2.99 -5.26 -2.49
CA THR A 116 2.44 -6.01 -1.36
C THR A 116 2.21 -5.11 -0.14
N SER A 117 3.12 -4.18 0.15
CA SER A 117 2.94 -3.23 1.25
C SER A 117 1.82 -2.22 0.98
N LYS A 118 1.73 -1.70 -0.24
CA LYS A 118 0.60 -0.84 -0.67
C LYS A 118 -0.75 -1.54 -0.52
N LEU A 119 -0.85 -2.80 -0.96
CA LEU A 119 -2.09 -3.58 -0.87
C LEU A 119 -2.47 -3.84 0.60
N LYS A 120 -1.51 -4.10 1.49
CA LYS A 120 -1.76 -4.21 2.93
C LYS A 120 -2.30 -2.90 3.52
N ILE A 121 -1.70 -1.77 3.16
CA ILE A 121 -2.15 -0.44 3.62
C ILE A 121 -3.57 -0.16 3.12
N GLU A 122 -3.87 -0.45 1.86
CA GLU A 122 -5.19 -0.23 1.26
C GLU A 122 -6.26 -1.12 1.93
N LYS A 123 -5.95 -2.39 2.18
CA LYS A 123 -6.83 -3.27 2.97
C LYS A 123 -7.10 -2.71 4.36
N GLN A 124 -6.07 -2.22 5.05
CA GLN A 124 -6.23 -1.60 6.37
C GLN A 124 -7.09 -0.34 6.31
N LYS A 125 -6.90 0.52 5.30
CA LYS A 125 -7.73 1.72 5.10
C LYS A 125 -9.20 1.35 4.90
N ASN A 126 -9.48 0.36 4.06
CA ASN A 126 -10.86 -0.10 3.82
C ASN A 126 -11.49 -0.69 5.08
N LEU A 127 -10.73 -1.40 5.92
CA LEU A 127 -11.22 -1.89 7.21
C LEU A 127 -11.55 -0.74 8.16
N ILE A 128 -10.65 0.24 8.28
CA ILE A 128 -10.87 1.42 9.14
C ILE A 128 -12.09 2.23 8.66
N GLU A 129 -12.29 2.35 7.35
CA GLU A 129 -13.45 3.06 6.79
C GLU A 129 -14.76 2.34 7.11
N ARG A 130 -14.80 1.01 6.98
CA ARG A 130 -15.96 0.19 7.38
C ARG A 130 -16.23 0.29 8.87
N GLU A 131 -15.21 0.14 9.71
CA GLU A 131 -15.36 0.27 11.17
C GLU A 131 -15.86 1.67 11.57
N LYS A 132 -15.43 2.72 10.86
CA LYS A 132 -15.90 4.08 11.08
C LYS A 132 -17.37 4.24 10.68
N GLU A 133 -17.80 3.66 9.56
CA GLU A 133 -19.19 3.64 9.13
C GLU A 133 -20.07 2.88 10.13
N ASP A 134 -19.63 1.69 10.54
CA ASP A 134 -20.31 0.88 11.56
C ASP A 134 -20.43 1.63 12.89
N THR A 135 -19.35 2.30 13.33
CA THR A 135 -19.37 3.12 14.54
C THR A 135 -20.34 4.29 14.43
N SER A 136 -20.40 4.95 13.27
CA SER A 136 -21.36 6.03 13.00
C SER A 136 -22.81 5.51 13.04
N ASN A 137 -23.06 4.36 12.43
CA ASN A 137 -24.38 3.72 12.41
C ASN A 137 -24.81 3.30 13.83
N LEU A 138 -23.92 2.69 14.60
CA LEU A 138 -24.16 2.32 15.99
C LEU A 138 -24.43 3.56 16.87
N LYS A 139 -23.68 4.65 16.65
CA LYS A 139 -23.92 5.92 17.35
C LYS A 139 -25.32 6.48 17.04
N SER A 140 -25.72 6.49 15.77
CA SER A 140 -27.06 6.93 15.37
C SER A 140 -28.16 6.06 15.99
N GLN A 141 -27.97 4.73 16.06
CA GLN A 141 -28.89 3.84 16.73
C GLN A 141 -28.96 4.11 18.24
N ALA A 142 -27.82 4.34 18.89
CA ALA A 142 -27.77 4.68 20.31
C ALA A 142 -28.52 6.00 20.62
N GLU A 143 -28.38 7.01 19.77
CA GLU A 143 -29.12 8.28 19.89
C GLU A 143 -30.64 8.10 19.73
N LYS A 144 -31.07 7.27 18.77
CA LYS A 144 -32.50 6.92 18.61
C LYS A 144 -33.04 6.19 19.83
N LEU A 145 -32.32 5.17 20.32
CA LEU A 145 -32.73 4.43 21.51
C LEU A 145 -32.80 5.34 22.74
N ALA A 146 -31.86 6.27 22.92
CA ALA A 146 -31.90 7.25 24.01
C ALA A 146 -33.17 8.12 23.92
N THR A 147 -33.52 8.57 22.71
CA THR A 147 -34.74 9.36 22.47
C THR A 147 -36.01 8.55 22.76
N ASP A 148 -36.03 7.27 22.38
CA ASP A 148 -37.15 6.37 22.66
C ASP A 148 -37.31 6.10 24.17
N VAL A 149 -36.20 5.95 24.90
CA VAL A 149 -36.19 5.83 26.36
C VAL A 149 -36.78 7.09 27.01
N ASP A 150 -36.39 8.28 26.56
CA ASP A 150 -36.93 9.54 27.08
C ASP A 150 -38.43 9.68 26.80
N ASN A 151 -38.88 9.30 25.60
CA ASN A 151 -40.31 9.29 25.24
C ASN A 151 -41.12 8.31 26.10
N LEU A 152 -40.61 7.08 26.29
CA LEU A 152 -41.25 6.08 27.14
C LEU A 152 -41.32 6.55 28.60
N ASN A 153 -40.26 7.15 29.12
CA ASN A 153 -40.26 7.72 30.48
C ASN A 153 -41.31 8.83 30.62
N ALA A 154 -41.45 9.70 29.60
CA ALA A 154 -42.49 10.72 29.60
C ALA A 154 -43.90 10.12 29.57
N GLU A 155 -44.11 9.03 28.81
CA GLU A 155 -45.37 8.30 28.77
C GLU A 155 -45.70 7.61 30.11
N ILE A 156 -44.72 6.97 30.73
CA ILE A 156 -44.83 6.41 32.09
C ILE A 156 -45.26 7.51 33.07
N GLY A 157 -44.62 8.68 33.04
CA GLY A 157 -45.00 9.80 33.91
C GLY A 157 -46.44 10.29 33.68
N LYS A 158 -46.93 10.27 32.43
CA LYS A 158 -48.35 10.58 32.13
C LYS A 158 -49.29 9.53 32.70
N LEU A 159 -48.98 8.25 32.51
CA LEU A 159 -49.78 7.14 33.03
C LEU A 159 -49.81 7.12 34.56
N GLU A 160 -48.69 7.42 35.22
CA GLU A 160 -48.63 7.56 36.68
C GLU A 160 -49.51 8.71 37.19
N ASN A 161 -49.50 9.85 36.51
CA ASN A 161 -50.39 10.97 36.83
C ASN A 161 -51.86 10.61 36.65
N GLN A 162 -52.21 9.91 35.55
CA GLN A 162 -53.56 9.40 35.32
C GLN A 162 -53.98 8.40 36.40
N LYS A 163 -53.11 7.46 36.76
CA LYS A 163 -53.34 6.50 37.85
C LYS A 163 -53.59 7.23 39.18
N LYS A 164 -52.80 8.26 39.48
CA LYS A 164 -52.97 9.07 40.70
C LYS A 164 -54.27 9.87 40.70
N HIS A 165 -54.67 10.40 39.55
CA HIS A 165 -55.97 11.07 39.41
C HIS A 165 -57.11 10.09 39.67
N LEU A 166 -57.09 8.93 39.00
CA LEU A 166 -58.13 7.92 39.12
C LEU A 166 -58.21 7.35 40.54
N SER A 167 -57.07 7.17 41.21
CA SER A 167 -57.03 6.75 42.63
C SER A 167 -57.75 7.75 43.53
N ARG A 168 -57.52 9.06 43.35
CA ARG A 168 -58.22 10.09 44.14
C ARG A 168 -59.71 10.11 43.86
N GLU A 169 -60.10 9.95 42.59
CA GLU A 169 -61.52 9.87 42.20
C GLU A 169 -62.21 8.66 42.87
N LEU A 170 -61.50 7.54 42.99
CA LEU A 170 -61.95 6.35 43.72
C LEU A 170 -62.08 6.62 45.23
N ASP A 171 -61.10 7.31 45.84
CA ASP A 171 -61.16 7.68 47.26
C ASP A 171 -62.36 8.60 47.57
N PHE A 172 -62.62 9.60 46.71
CA PHE A 172 -63.80 10.47 46.84
C PHE A 172 -65.10 9.67 46.72
N LEU A 173 -65.20 8.80 45.71
CA LEU A 173 -66.39 7.98 45.51
C LEU A 173 -66.62 7.03 46.70
N GLN A 174 -65.55 6.48 47.27
CA GLN A 174 -65.63 5.64 48.46
C GLN A 174 -66.13 6.45 49.67
N GLN A 175 -65.66 7.68 49.85
CA GLN A 175 -66.15 8.57 50.91
C GLN A 175 -67.64 8.92 50.73
N ASP A 176 -68.07 9.19 49.50
CA ASP A 176 -69.47 9.45 49.18
C ASP A 176 -70.35 8.24 49.51
N VAL A 177 -69.90 7.02 49.15
CA VAL A 177 -70.62 5.78 49.48
C VAL A 177 -70.76 5.58 50.98
N MET A 178 -69.69 5.78 51.76
CA MET A 178 -69.76 5.69 53.23
C MET A 178 -70.71 6.73 53.82
N SER A 179 -70.73 7.95 53.26
CA SER A 179 -71.64 9.02 53.73
C SER A 179 -73.10 8.67 53.44
N ILE A 180 -73.39 8.08 52.28
CA ILE A 180 -74.72 7.57 51.94
C ILE A 180 -75.11 6.41 52.87
N GLU A 181 -74.20 5.50 53.18
CA GLU A 181 -74.43 4.39 54.12
C GLU A 181 -74.77 4.89 55.53
N ASP A 182 -74.06 5.91 56.03
CA ASP A 182 -74.36 6.57 57.31
C ASP A 182 -75.75 7.24 57.30
N LEU A 183 -76.07 7.97 56.22
CA LEU A 183 -77.38 8.60 56.06
C LEU A 183 -78.53 7.57 56.01
N ILE A 184 -78.35 6.44 55.32
CA ILE A 184 -79.32 5.34 55.30
C ILE A 184 -79.48 4.76 56.71
N SER A 185 -78.37 4.55 57.43
CA SER A 185 -78.38 4.00 58.79
C SER A 185 -79.16 4.90 59.76
N LYS A 186 -78.95 6.23 59.71
CA LYS A 186 -79.70 7.22 60.51
C LYS A 186 -81.18 7.28 60.17
N LEU A 187 -81.53 7.16 58.88
CA LEU A 187 -82.93 7.14 58.44
C LEU A 187 -83.65 5.88 58.94
N VAL A 188 -83.01 4.71 58.88
CA VAL A 188 -83.56 3.44 59.37
C VAL A 188 -83.75 3.45 60.90
N ALA A 189 -82.93 4.24 61.61
CA ALA A 189 -83.05 4.43 63.06
C ALA A 189 -84.09 5.49 63.48
N ASP A 190 -84.85 6.08 62.54
CA ASP A 190 -85.77 7.21 62.75
C ASP A 190 -85.09 8.49 63.34
N GLU A 191 -83.76 8.59 63.24
CA GLU A 191 -82.98 9.71 63.78
C GLU A 191 -82.94 10.94 62.86
N CYS A 192 -83.48 10.85 61.64
CA CYS A 192 -83.54 11.92 60.66
C CYS A 192 -84.85 11.89 59.86
N SER A 193 -85.42 13.06 59.54
CA SER A 193 -86.62 13.17 58.71
C SER A 193 -86.32 12.83 57.25
N ILE A 194 -87.28 12.19 56.55
CA ILE A 194 -87.17 11.86 55.12
C ILE A 194 -86.84 13.10 54.25
N ASP A 195 -87.38 14.27 54.60
CA ASP A 195 -87.12 15.50 53.84
C ASP A 195 -85.69 16.01 54.02
N GLU A 196 -85.10 15.80 55.20
CA GLU A 196 -83.73 16.19 55.51
C GLU A 196 -82.73 15.25 54.82
N TYR A 197 -82.96 13.93 54.88
CA TYR A 197 -82.23 12.93 54.08
C TYR A 197 -82.27 13.25 52.57
N ARG A 198 -83.45 13.58 52.04
CA ARG A 198 -83.61 13.92 50.62
C ARG A 198 -82.82 15.16 50.24
N SER A 199 -82.72 16.14 51.13
CA SER A 199 -81.97 17.37 50.91
C SER A 199 -80.46 17.12 50.87
N GLU A 200 -79.94 16.27 51.75
CA GLU A 200 -78.50 15.96 51.84
C GLU A 200 -78.04 15.02 50.73
N LEU A 201 -78.84 14.00 50.41
CA LEU A 201 -78.56 13.08 49.32
C LEU A 201 -78.54 13.79 47.96
N LYS A 202 -79.34 14.84 47.78
CA LYS A 202 -79.33 15.66 46.55
C LYS A 202 -78.09 16.54 46.43
N LYS A 203 -77.44 16.90 47.55
CA LYS A 203 -76.14 17.62 47.55
C LYS A 203 -75.00 16.66 47.18
N LEU A 204 -75.01 15.46 47.76
CA LEU A 204 -74.02 14.40 47.49
C LEU A 204 -74.15 13.86 46.05
N VAL A 205 -75.36 13.54 45.62
CA VAL A 205 -75.66 13.06 44.26
C VAL A 205 -76.14 14.23 43.40
N SER A 206 -75.20 15.12 43.09
CA SER A 206 -75.48 16.26 42.21
C SER A 206 -75.80 15.80 40.77
N PRO A 207 -76.71 16.48 40.04
CA PRO A 207 -77.10 16.11 38.67
C PRO A 207 -75.91 16.02 37.70
N GLU A 208 -74.86 16.80 37.97
CA GLU A 208 -73.61 16.81 37.20
C GLU A 208 -72.86 15.48 37.27
N ILE A 209 -72.78 14.86 38.46
CA ILE A 209 -72.13 13.56 38.68
C ILE A 209 -72.90 12.47 37.91
N MET A 210 -74.23 12.53 37.97
CA MET A 210 -75.11 11.62 37.22
C MET A 210 -74.98 11.79 35.70
N MET A 211 -74.81 13.02 35.22
CA MET A 211 -74.62 13.32 33.79
C MET A 211 -73.25 12.85 33.30
N GLN A 212 -72.19 13.04 34.09
CA GLN A 212 -70.85 12.56 33.79
C GLN A 212 -70.78 11.03 33.78
N ALA A 213 -71.39 10.36 34.76
CA ALA A 213 -71.50 8.89 34.80
C ALA A 213 -72.28 8.33 33.59
N ARG A 214 -73.39 8.99 33.22
CA ARG A 214 -74.18 8.63 32.03
C ARG A 214 -73.39 8.80 30.73
N ASN A 215 -72.61 9.87 30.60
CA ASN A 215 -71.77 10.10 29.42
C ASN A 215 -70.62 9.09 29.31
N ARG A 216 -69.96 8.72 30.43
CA ARG A 216 -68.91 7.67 30.41
C ARG A 216 -69.45 6.30 30.01
N LYS A 217 -70.68 5.95 30.40
CA LYS A 217 -71.32 4.67 30.04
C LYS A 217 -71.68 4.56 28.54
N ASN A 218 -71.85 5.71 27.87
CA ASN A 218 -72.20 5.80 26.45
C ASN A 218 -70.97 5.98 25.53
N LEU A 219 -69.75 6.07 26.06
CA LEU A 219 -68.55 6.07 25.23
C LEU A 219 -68.30 4.63 24.71
N PRO A 220 -68.14 4.41 23.39
CA PRO A 220 -67.76 3.11 22.87
C PRO A 220 -66.41 2.69 23.46
N SER A 221 -66.30 1.44 23.91
CA SER A 221 -65.09 0.89 24.52
C SER A 221 -63.88 1.05 23.59
N LEU A 222 -63.01 2.02 23.88
CA LEU A 222 -61.75 2.23 23.16
C LEU A 222 -60.71 1.12 23.43
N PHE A 223 -61.01 0.20 24.36
CA PHE A 223 -60.25 -1.03 24.64
C PHE A 223 -60.67 -2.23 23.77
N GLY A 224 -61.16 -1.98 22.55
CA GLY A 224 -61.32 -2.99 21.51
C GLY A 224 -60.17 -2.93 20.50
N ARG A 225 -58.91 -3.01 20.94
CA ARG A 225 -57.79 -3.14 19.99
C ARG A 225 -57.71 -4.60 19.55
N LYS A 226 -58.15 -4.84 18.31
CA LYS A 226 -57.94 -6.07 17.55
C LYS A 226 -56.52 -6.59 17.77
N ILE A 227 -56.44 -7.86 18.15
CA ILE A 227 -55.27 -8.74 17.96
C ILE A 227 -55.13 -9.00 16.46
#